data_AF-A0AAE1KYS2-F1
#
_entry.id   AF-A0AAE1KYS2-F1
#
_cell.length_a   1.000
_cell.length_b   1.000
_cell.length_c   1.000
_cell.angle_alpha   90.00
_cell.angle_beta   90.00
_cell.angle_gamma   90.00
#
_symmetry.space_group_name_H-M   'P 1'
#
loop_
_entity.id
_entity.type
_entity.pdbx_description
1 polymer ?
#
loop_
_entity_poly.entity_id
_entity_poly.type
_entity_poly.pdbx_seq_one_letter_code
_entity_poly.pdbx_strand_id
1 'polypeptide(L)'
;MGRSNPQGQGEAWEHIASHLHESYSDGKRTVKDCQKRWQSVQSDTKARIAKYKQAVKGTGGGPASPPLDELDELVADILGMDNVTFEGCDTNEELLSFVHETVECQPKIETREFPHPAAAPTPAAAAAEILDLSHLENNTSSCSKFMVVDEGEVIHLEKKRKLEIQLLEEDLMIKKEERILKMKESIIKDKQIELQEAQIEAARAQTIYFTNMLQHKIQ
;
A
#
# COMPACT_ATOMS: atom_id res chain seq x y z
N MET A 1 -6.04 -19.39 -22.84
CA MET A 1 -6.45 -17.99 -22.61
C MET A 1 -7.46 -17.98 -21.48
N GLY A 2 -7.00 -17.80 -20.23
CA GLY A 2 -7.89 -17.71 -19.07
C GLY A 2 -8.28 -16.26 -18.86
N ARG A 3 -9.53 -15.91 -19.16
CA ARG A 3 -10.09 -14.60 -18.77
C ARG A 3 -10.37 -14.67 -17.28
N SER A 4 -9.65 -13.87 -16.50
CA SER A 4 -9.86 -13.68 -15.06
C SER A 4 -11.30 -13.23 -14.81
N ASN A 5 -11.98 -13.95 -13.92
CA ASN A 5 -13.38 -13.72 -13.55
C ASN A 5 -13.53 -12.32 -12.92
N PRO A 6 -14.32 -11.39 -13.49
CA PRO A 6 -14.52 -10.04 -12.93
C PRO A 6 -15.27 -10.04 -11.59
N GLN A 7 -15.88 -11.16 -11.18
CA GLN A 7 -16.57 -11.28 -9.89
C GLN A 7 -15.61 -11.19 -8.70
N GLY A 8 -14.41 -11.79 -8.79
CA GLY A 8 -13.47 -11.83 -7.66
C GLY A 8 -12.83 -10.49 -7.32
N GLN A 9 -12.72 -9.58 -8.29
CA GLN A 9 -12.18 -8.23 -8.05
C GLN A 9 -13.20 -7.36 -7.29
N GLY A 10 -14.48 -7.44 -7.65
CA GLY A 10 -15.55 -6.72 -6.94
C GLY A 10 -15.66 -7.13 -5.47
N GLU A 11 -15.67 -8.44 -5.22
CA GLU A 11 -15.74 -9.01 -3.87
C GLU A 11 -14.55 -8.59 -2.98
N ALA A 12 -13.33 -8.54 -3.55
CA ALA A 12 -12.15 -8.08 -2.83
C ALA A 12 -12.24 -6.59 -2.44
N TRP A 13 -12.74 -5.75 -3.34
CA TRP A 13 -12.93 -4.33 -3.04
C TRP A 13 -14.03 -4.08 -2.00
N GLU A 14 -15.10 -4.87 -2.02
CA GLU A 14 -16.16 -4.84 -1.01
C GLU A 14 -15.66 -5.25 0.37
N HIS A 15 -14.81 -6.28 0.43
CA HIS A 15 -14.15 -6.69 1.67
C HIS A 15 -13.23 -5.58 2.21
N ILE A 16 -12.43 -4.95 1.35
CA ILE A 16 -11.56 -3.82 1.74
C ILE A 16 -12.38 -2.64 2.25
N ALA A 17 -13.44 -2.25 1.54
CA ALA A 17 -14.31 -1.14 1.95
C ALA A 17 -15.00 -1.42 3.29
N SER A 18 -15.46 -2.65 3.51
CA SER A 18 -16.08 -3.08 4.77
C SER A 18 -15.07 -3.03 5.93
N HIS A 19 -13.88 -3.57 5.73
CA HIS A 19 -12.83 -3.56 6.75
C HIS A 19 -12.37 -2.13 7.10
N LEU A 20 -12.26 -1.26 6.11
CA LEU A 20 -11.94 0.16 6.33
C LEU A 20 -13.07 0.90 7.06
N HIS A 21 -14.32 0.53 6.83
CA HIS A 21 -15.44 1.09 7.56
C HIS A 21 -15.45 0.68 9.03
N GLU A 22 -15.12 -0.58 9.33
CA GLU A 22 -15.00 -1.07 10.71
C GLU A 22 -13.82 -0.43 11.44
N SER A 23 -12.70 -0.23 10.73
CA SER A 23 -11.45 0.29 11.31
C SER A 23 -11.45 1.80 11.53
N TYR A 24 -12.31 2.55 10.84
CA TYR A 24 -12.37 4.01 10.92
C TYR A 24 -13.80 4.49 11.11
N SER A 25 -14.07 5.18 12.22
CA SER A 25 -15.39 5.76 12.54
C SER A 25 -15.82 6.91 11.62
N ASP A 26 -14.91 7.40 10.77
CA ASP A 26 -15.13 8.54 9.88
C ASP A 26 -15.77 8.14 8.55
N GLY A 27 -17.11 8.15 8.55
CA GLY A 27 -17.95 8.14 7.36
C GLY A 27 -18.01 6.81 6.61
N LYS A 28 -19.11 6.58 5.88
CA LYS A 28 -19.25 5.41 5.01
C LYS A 28 -18.37 5.60 3.77
N ARG A 29 -17.20 4.97 3.73
CA ARG A 29 -16.35 4.90 2.53
C ARG A 29 -16.93 3.87 1.58
N THR A 30 -17.21 4.29 0.34
CA THR A 30 -17.69 3.36 -0.69
C THR A 30 -16.52 2.65 -1.38
N VAL A 31 -16.81 1.55 -2.07
CA VAL A 31 -15.83 0.85 -2.92
C VAL A 31 -15.17 1.80 -3.93
N LYS A 32 -15.96 2.71 -4.52
CA LYS A 32 -15.46 3.71 -5.48
C LYS A 32 -14.44 4.65 -4.85
N ASP A 33 -14.68 5.07 -3.61
CA ASP A 33 -13.74 5.94 -2.89
C ASP A 33 -12.43 5.21 -2.59
N CYS A 34 -12.50 3.92 -2.23
CA CYS A 34 -11.34 3.08 -1.99
C CYS A 34 -10.50 2.91 -3.26
N GLN A 35 -11.15 2.62 -4.39
CA GLN A 35 -10.48 2.50 -5.69
C GLN A 35 -9.82 3.82 -6.12
N LYS A 36 -10.55 4.93 -6.00
CA LYS A 36 -10.00 6.26 -6.32
C LYS A 36 -8.80 6.60 -5.44
N ARG A 37 -8.88 6.31 -4.15
CA ARG A 37 -7.78 6.56 -3.22
C ARG A 37 -6.57 5.70 -3.56
N TRP A 38 -6.78 4.43 -3.89
CA TRP A 38 -5.72 3.53 -4.34
C TRP A 38 -5.03 4.07 -5.58
N GLN A 39 -5.78 4.55 -6.58
CA GLN A 39 -5.20 5.18 -7.78
C GLN A 39 -4.35 6.42 -7.45
N SER A 40 -4.80 7.27 -6.52
CA SER A 40 -4.00 8.40 -6.05
C SER A 40 -2.70 7.94 -5.38
N VAL A 41 -2.78 6.95 -4.48
CA VAL A 41 -1.59 6.39 -3.79
C VAL A 41 -0.61 5.80 -4.80
N GLN A 42 -1.07 5.03 -5.78
CA GLN A 42 -0.23 4.50 -6.86
C GLN A 42 0.45 5.63 -7.63
N SER A 43 -0.29 6.67 -8.02
CA SER A 43 0.23 7.78 -8.82
C SER A 43 1.28 8.59 -8.06
N ASP A 44 1.00 8.91 -6.81
CA ASP A 44 1.91 9.66 -5.95
C ASP A 44 3.20 8.87 -5.67
N THR A 45 3.06 7.56 -5.40
CA THR A 45 4.21 6.66 -5.16
C THR A 45 5.09 6.55 -6.40
N LYS A 46 4.49 6.35 -7.58
CA LYS A 46 5.23 6.33 -8.86
C LYS A 46 6.00 7.63 -9.08
N ALA A 47 5.40 8.78 -8.77
CA ALA A 47 6.07 10.07 -8.88
C ALA A 47 7.24 10.21 -7.89
N ARG A 48 7.08 9.74 -6.65
CA ARG A 48 8.17 9.72 -5.64
C ARG A 48 9.31 8.80 -6.05
N ILE A 49 9.01 7.59 -6.51
CA ILE A 49 10.02 6.65 -7.04
C ILE A 49 10.74 7.23 -8.25
N ALA A 50 10.04 7.87 -9.18
CA ALA A 50 10.66 8.51 -10.34
C ALA A 50 11.64 9.62 -9.93
N LYS A 51 11.25 10.47 -8.96
CA LYS A 51 12.13 11.49 -8.38
C LYS A 51 13.34 10.88 -7.69
N TYR A 52 13.14 9.82 -6.90
CA TYR A 52 14.22 9.09 -6.25
C TYR A 52 15.20 8.50 -7.28
N LYS A 53 14.70 7.82 -8.32
CA LYS A 53 15.51 7.29 -9.42
C LYS A 53 16.28 8.39 -10.15
N GLN A 54 15.66 9.54 -10.39
CA GLN A 54 16.31 10.69 -11.01
C GLN A 54 17.42 11.27 -10.12
N ALA A 55 17.18 11.37 -8.81
CA ALA A 55 18.16 11.87 -7.85
C ALA A 55 19.35 10.90 -7.72
N VAL A 56 19.12 9.60 -7.68
CA VAL A 56 20.17 8.57 -7.64
C VAL A 56 20.98 8.53 -8.94
N LYS A 57 20.33 8.69 -10.10
CA LYS A 57 21.00 8.71 -11.41
C LYS A 57 21.77 10.02 -11.66
N GLY A 58 21.43 11.09 -10.96
CA GLY A 58 22.14 12.37 -11.03
C GLY A 58 23.48 12.30 -10.31
N THR A 59 24.56 11.95 -11.02
CA THR A 59 25.95 11.96 -10.51
C THR A 59 26.53 13.36 -10.29
N GLY A 60 25.70 14.37 -10.09
CA GLY A 60 26.09 15.78 -10.02
C GLY A 60 26.13 16.30 -8.59
N GLY A 61 27.08 15.83 -7.76
CA GLY A 61 27.56 16.48 -6.52
C GLY A 61 26.54 16.99 -5.48
N GLY A 62 25.26 16.70 -5.64
CA GLY A 62 24.19 17.15 -4.77
C GLY A 62 24.07 16.31 -3.50
N PRO A 63 23.36 16.80 -2.47
CA PRO A 63 23.09 16.02 -1.28
C PRO A 63 22.35 14.73 -1.64
N ALA A 64 22.71 13.62 -0.97
CA ALA A 64 22.08 12.33 -1.17
C ALA A 64 20.56 12.43 -0.98
N SER A 65 19.79 11.81 -1.88
CA SER A 65 18.34 11.77 -1.75
C SER A 65 17.95 10.99 -0.49
N PRO A 66 16.93 11.42 0.27
CA PRO A 66 16.39 10.64 1.37
C PRO A 66 16.00 9.23 0.91
N PRO A 67 16.12 8.21 1.77
CA PRO A 67 15.64 6.86 1.46
C PRO A 67 14.14 6.90 1.14
N LEU A 68 13.70 5.95 0.30
CA LEU A 68 12.28 5.79 -0.01
C LEU A 68 11.52 5.44 1.28
N ASP A 69 10.27 5.88 1.40
CA ASP A 69 9.43 5.57 2.56
C ASP A 69 8.99 4.09 2.52
N GLU A 70 8.81 3.46 3.67
CA GLU A 70 8.44 2.03 3.77
C GLU A 70 7.11 1.74 3.04
N LEU A 71 6.19 2.72 3.08
CA LEU A 71 4.91 2.65 2.36
C LEU A 71 5.12 2.67 0.84
N ASP A 72 6.09 3.44 0.35
CA ASP A 72 6.39 3.54 -1.08
C ASP A 72 7.03 2.26 -1.59
N GLU A 73 7.89 1.63 -0.78
CA GLU A 73 8.48 0.33 -1.09
C GLU A 73 7.42 -0.78 -1.17
N LEU A 74 6.49 -0.82 -0.19
CA LEU A 74 5.38 -1.76 -0.21
C LEU A 74 4.46 -1.57 -1.41
N VAL A 75 4.12 -0.32 -1.74
CA VAL A 75 3.30 -0.04 -2.93
C VAL A 75 4.06 -0.39 -4.20
N ALA A 76 5.38 -0.18 -4.27
CA ALA A 76 6.20 -0.60 -5.40
C ALA A 76 6.16 -2.12 -5.62
N ASP A 77 6.29 -2.90 -4.53
CA ASP A 77 6.22 -4.37 -4.53
C ASP A 77 4.85 -4.87 -5.01
N ILE A 78 3.75 -4.29 -4.48
CA ILE A 78 2.39 -4.62 -4.92
C ILE A 78 2.20 -4.36 -6.44
N LEU A 79 2.91 -3.37 -6.99
CA LEU A 79 2.83 -2.99 -8.40
C LEU A 79 3.84 -3.74 -9.29
N GLY A 80 4.69 -4.61 -8.74
CA GLY A 80 5.72 -5.30 -9.50
C GLY A 80 6.80 -4.34 -10.04
N MET A 81 7.08 -3.24 -9.33
CA MET A 81 8.07 -2.22 -9.73
C MET A 81 9.50 -2.57 -9.32
N ASP A 82 9.70 -3.77 -8.78
CA ASP A 82 10.93 -4.44 -8.37
C ASP A 82 11.80 -4.80 -9.58
N ASN A 83 12.33 -3.75 -10.21
CA ASN A 83 13.59 -3.74 -10.93
C ASN A 83 14.26 -2.37 -10.71
N VAL A 84 14.93 -2.24 -9.57
CA VAL A 84 16.07 -1.34 -9.41
C VAL A 84 17.29 -2.19 -9.12
N THR A 85 17.56 -3.13 -10.02
CA THR A 85 18.92 -3.63 -10.19
C THR A 85 19.56 -2.79 -11.28
N PHE A 86 20.67 -2.17 -10.92
CA PHE A 86 21.57 -1.44 -11.79
C PHE A 86 22.08 -2.38 -12.90
N GLU A 87 21.53 -2.25 -14.11
CA GLU A 87 22.27 -2.34 -15.38
C GLU A 87 21.33 -2.04 -16.55
N GLY A 88 21.78 -1.22 -17.48
CA GLY A 88 21.24 -1.17 -18.83
C GLY A 88 19.95 -0.37 -19.01
N CYS A 89 20.00 0.58 -19.93
CA CYS A 89 18.85 1.19 -20.58
C CYS A 89 17.89 0.10 -21.08
N ASP A 90 16.57 0.29 -20.92
CA ASP A 90 15.67 0.28 -22.07
C ASP A 90 14.29 0.85 -21.73
N THR A 91 13.74 1.44 -22.78
CA THR A 91 12.63 2.37 -22.88
C THR A 91 11.30 1.84 -22.36
N ASN A 92 10.78 2.59 -21.40
CA ASN A 92 9.38 2.80 -21.06
C ASN A 92 8.44 2.94 -22.28
N GLU A 93 7.76 1.86 -22.69
CA GLU A 93 6.45 1.89 -23.37
C GLU A 93 5.49 0.71 -23.04
N GLU A 94 5.91 -0.36 -22.35
CA GLU A 94 5.05 -1.56 -22.21
C GLU A 94 4.06 -1.58 -21.03
N LEU A 95 4.17 -0.65 -20.07
CA LEU A 95 3.36 -0.64 -18.84
C LEU A 95 2.06 0.18 -18.90
N LEU A 96 1.71 0.71 -20.09
CA LEU A 96 0.44 1.41 -20.33
C LEU A 96 -0.70 0.46 -20.75
N SER A 97 -0.42 -0.83 -21.01
CA SER A 97 -1.40 -1.76 -21.60
C SER A 97 -2.33 -2.45 -20.60
N PHE A 98 -2.04 -2.42 -19.29
CA PHE A 98 -2.84 -3.19 -18.30
C PHE A 98 -3.95 -2.39 -17.60
N VAL A 99 -3.99 -1.05 -17.73
CA VAL A 99 -4.97 -0.21 -16.99
C VAL A 99 -5.99 0.49 -17.91
N HIS A 100 -5.90 0.33 -19.24
CA HIS A 100 -6.85 1.00 -20.14
C HIS A 100 -8.16 0.23 -20.39
N GLU A 101 -8.34 -0.96 -19.80
CA GLU A 101 -9.58 -1.73 -19.89
C GLU A 101 -10.41 -1.59 -18.62
N THR A 102 -10.87 -0.37 -18.33
CA THR A 102 -12.22 -0.05 -17.82
C THR A 102 -12.25 1.40 -17.35
N VAL A 103 -12.93 2.23 -18.13
CA VAL A 103 -13.82 3.34 -17.76
C VAL A 103 -13.75 4.36 -18.89
N GLU A 104 -14.53 4.04 -19.93
CA GLU A 104 -14.98 5.01 -20.90
C GLU A 104 -16.06 5.87 -20.23
N CYS A 105 -15.70 7.09 -19.84
CA CYS A 105 -16.64 8.17 -19.54
C CYS A 105 -15.99 9.48 -20.01
N GLN A 106 -16.26 9.78 -21.27
CA GLN A 106 -15.97 11.04 -21.94
C GLN A 106 -16.48 12.25 -21.14
N PRO A 107 -15.76 13.38 -21.18
CA PRO A 107 -16.42 14.64 -21.48
C PRO A 107 -15.87 15.22 -22.79
N LYS A 108 -16.79 15.39 -23.72
CA LYS A 108 -16.67 16.06 -25.03
C LYS A 108 -16.18 17.49 -24.85
N ILE A 109 -14.96 17.80 -25.31
CA ILE A 109 -14.52 19.17 -25.59
C ILE A 109 -14.04 19.22 -27.03
N GLU A 110 -14.85 19.89 -27.83
CA GLU A 110 -14.72 20.17 -29.25
C GLU A 110 -13.54 21.12 -29.48
N THR A 111 -12.44 20.61 -30.05
CA THR A 111 -11.31 21.44 -30.48
C THR A 111 -11.50 21.79 -31.94
N ARG A 112 -11.83 23.06 -32.21
CA ARG A 112 -11.90 23.64 -33.55
C ARG A 112 -10.52 23.64 -34.19
N GLU A 113 -10.41 23.03 -35.35
CA GLU A 113 -9.31 23.23 -36.31
C GLU A 113 -9.35 24.65 -36.85
N PHE A 114 -8.18 25.26 -37.13
CA PHE A 114 -7.90 25.91 -38.42
C PHE A 114 -6.36 26.00 -38.64
N PRO A 115 -5.90 25.97 -39.90
CA PRO A 115 -4.58 25.48 -40.31
C PRO A 115 -3.54 26.58 -40.53
N HIS A 116 -2.28 26.16 -40.44
CA HIS A 116 -1.12 26.89 -40.95
C HIS A 116 -1.13 26.95 -42.49
N PRO A 117 -0.54 27.99 -43.08
CA PRO A 117 0.42 27.73 -44.15
C PRO A 117 1.76 28.43 -43.92
N ALA A 118 2.71 28.01 -44.74
CA ALA A 118 4.15 28.12 -44.57
C ALA A 118 4.78 29.32 -45.31
N ALA A 119 6.06 29.53 -44.98
CA ALA A 119 7.15 30.08 -45.82
C ALA A 119 7.29 31.61 -46.03
N ALA A 120 8.27 32.19 -45.30
CA ALA A 120 9.34 33.17 -45.62
C ALA A 120 9.50 33.80 -47.04
N PRO A 121 10.38 34.83 -47.29
CA PRO A 121 10.97 35.91 -46.44
C PRO A 121 11.13 37.32 -47.11
N THR A 122 11.64 38.30 -46.32
CA THR A 122 12.54 39.47 -46.67
C THR A 122 11.98 40.80 -47.23
N PRO A 123 12.71 41.96 -47.14
CA PRO A 123 12.42 43.02 -46.16
C PRO A 123 12.28 44.45 -46.76
N ALA A 124 12.05 45.42 -45.86
CA ALA A 124 12.53 46.82 -45.88
C ALA A 124 11.46 47.93 -45.86
N ALA A 125 11.74 48.87 -44.95
CA ALA A 125 11.44 50.30 -44.94
C ALA A 125 10.10 50.79 -44.35
N ALA A 126 10.31 51.63 -43.32
CA ALA A 126 9.59 52.87 -42.99
C ALA A 126 8.74 52.87 -41.70
N ALA A 127 9.34 53.54 -40.72
CA ALA A 127 8.78 54.61 -39.89
C ALA A 127 7.71 54.31 -38.81
N ALA A 128 8.15 54.59 -37.58
CA ALA A 128 7.42 55.26 -36.49
C ALA A 128 6.16 54.60 -35.91
N GLU A 129 6.27 54.11 -34.66
CA GLU A 129 5.63 54.77 -33.52
C GLU A 129 6.14 54.21 -32.19
N ILE A 130 6.40 55.11 -31.25
CA ILE A 130 6.79 54.86 -29.87
C ILE A 130 5.50 54.74 -29.06
N LEU A 131 5.26 53.59 -28.43
CA LEU A 131 4.33 53.41 -27.30
C LEU A 131 4.95 52.38 -26.36
N ASP A 132 5.72 52.83 -25.36
CA ASP A 132 5.28 52.97 -23.96
C ASP A 132 4.49 51.76 -23.44
N LEU A 133 5.21 50.87 -22.74
CA LEU A 133 4.67 49.77 -21.95
C LEU A 133 5.18 49.90 -20.52
N SER A 134 4.91 51.06 -19.91
CA SER A 134 4.93 51.23 -18.46
C SER A 134 3.51 51.14 -17.89
N HIS A 135 2.88 49.96 -17.94
CA HIS A 135 1.78 49.59 -17.03
C HIS A 135 1.40 48.11 -17.20
N LEU A 136 2.07 47.24 -16.46
CA LEU A 136 1.45 45.99 -16.01
C LEU A 136 1.83 45.72 -14.55
N GLU A 137 1.58 46.72 -13.70
CA GLU A 137 1.25 46.45 -12.30
C GLU A 137 -0.11 45.78 -12.28
N ASN A 138 -0.13 44.45 -12.37
CA ASN A 138 -1.28 43.65 -12.03
C ASN A 138 -0.83 42.49 -11.14
N ASN A 139 -0.71 42.82 -9.86
CA ASN A 139 -1.45 42.13 -8.82
C ASN A 139 -1.23 40.61 -8.71
N THR A 140 -0.02 40.19 -8.30
CA THR A 140 0.14 38.93 -7.57
C THR A 140 0.11 39.19 -6.06
N SER A 141 -0.99 39.77 -5.58
CA SER A 141 -1.39 39.62 -4.18
C SER A 141 -2.00 38.22 -4.01
N SER A 142 -1.14 37.22 -4.02
CA SER A 142 -1.45 35.96 -3.35
C SER A 142 -0.48 35.89 -2.19
N CYS A 143 -0.89 36.58 -1.12
CA CYS A 143 -0.27 36.51 0.19
C CYS A 143 -0.14 35.02 0.54
N SER A 144 1.09 34.50 0.40
CA SER A 144 1.48 33.17 0.86
C SER A 144 1.26 33.14 2.36
N LYS A 145 0.07 32.65 2.75
CA LYS A 145 -0.30 32.37 4.12
C LYS A 145 0.56 31.20 4.58
N PHE A 146 1.80 31.50 4.96
CA PHE A 146 2.68 30.59 5.66
C PHE A 146 1.94 30.18 6.94
N MET A 147 1.38 28.97 6.94
CA MET A 147 0.81 28.40 8.16
C MET A 147 1.98 28.09 9.06
N VAL A 148 2.26 29.01 9.99
CA VAL A 148 3.06 28.70 11.17
C VAL A 148 2.26 27.65 11.92
N VAL A 149 2.59 26.37 11.71
CA VAL A 149 2.10 25.30 12.57
C VAL A 149 2.74 25.58 13.92
N ASP A 150 1.91 25.83 14.93
CA ASP A 150 2.35 26.15 16.28
C ASP A 150 3.25 25.01 16.76
N GLU A 151 4.53 25.28 17.02
CA GLU A 151 5.53 24.24 17.35
C GLU A 151 5.08 23.41 18.56
N GLY A 152 4.27 23.99 19.45
CA GLY A 152 3.64 23.29 20.58
C GLY A 152 2.64 22.20 20.17
N GLU A 153 1.84 22.41 19.11
CA GLU A 153 0.90 21.40 18.60
C GLU A 153 1.64 20.21 17.98
N VAL A 154 2.73 20.48 17.24
CA VAL A 154 3.56 19.42 16.63
C VAL A 154 4.16 18.51 17.71
N ILE A 155 4.69 19.10 18.77
CA ILE A 155 5.26 18.34 19.91
C ILE A 155 4.18 17.51 20.63
N HIS A 156 2.96 18.05 20.77
CA HIS A 156 1.86 17.33 21.41
C HIS A 156 1.37 16.15 20.56
N LEU A 157 1.25 16.35 19.25
CA LEU A 157 0.92 15.31 18.27
C LEU A 157 1.96 14.19 18.25
N GLU A 158 3.25 14.54 18.32
CA GLU A 158 4.34 13.55 18.33
C GLU A 158 4.33 12.71 19.62
N LYS A 159 4.08 13.33 20.77
CA LYS A 159 3.89 12.63 22.05
C LYS A 159 2.69 11.69 22.01
N LYS A 160 1.57 12.12 21.42
CA LYS A 160 0.37 11.30 21.25
C LYS A 160 0.65 10.08 20.37
N ARG A 161 1.30 10.27 19.23
CA ARG A 161 1.71 9.18 18.32
C ARG A 161 2.64 8.19 19.03
N LYS A 162 3.57 8.69 19.85
CA LYS A 162 4.49 7.82 20.61
C LYS A 162 3.76 6.94 21.62
N LEU A 163 2.76 7.48 22.33
CA LEU A 163 1.92 6.71 23.25
C LEU A 163 1.09 5.66 22.51
N GLU A 164 0.56 6.00 21.34
CA GLU A 164 -0.21 5.05 20.51
C GLU A 164 0.65 3.88 20.03
N ILE A 165 1.90 4.13 19.64
CA ILE A 165 2.85 3.07 19.27
C ILE A 165 3.14 2.17 20.48
N GLN A 166 3.37 2.75 21.66
CA GLN A 166 3.62 1.97 22.89
C GLN A 166 2.43 1.07 23.24
N LEU A 167 1.21 1.58 23.14
CA LEU A 167 0.01 0.81 23.42
C LEU A 167 -0.14 -0.37 22.43
N LEU A 168 0.16 -0.15 21.15
CA LEU A 168 0.15 -1.21 20.14
C LEU A 168 1.21 -2.28 20.39
N GLU A 169 2.39 -1.89 20.87
CA GLU A 169 3.45 -2.83 21.27
C GLU A 169 3.03 -3.71 22.45
N GLU A 170 2.38 -3.12 23.46
CA GLU A 170 1.84 -3.85 24.61
C GLU A 170 0.75 -4.85 24.19
N ASP A 171 -0.22 -4.42 23.37
CA ASP A 171 -1.27 -5.31 22.85
C ASP A 171 -0.70 -6.48 22.05
N LEU A 172 0.34 -6.23 21.26
CA LEU A 172 1.02 -7.26 20.48
C LEU A 172 1.79 -8.23 21.38
N MET A 173 2.36 -7.75 22.49
CA MET A 173 3.00 -8.58 23.50
C MET A 173 1.97 -9.49 24.18
N ILE A 174 0.84 -8.95 24.60
CA ILE A 174 -0.26 -9.71 25.21
C ILE A 174 -0.75 -10.80 24.25
N LYS A 175 -1.00 -10.47 22.98
CA LYS A 175 -1.42 -11.47 21.97
C LYS A 175 -0.39 -12.59 21.77
N LYS A 176 0.91 -12.29 21.86
CA LYS A 176 1.96 -13.31 21.79
C LYS A 176 1.92 -14.23 23.01
N GLU A 177 1.75 -13.67 24.20
CA GLU A 177 1.65 -14.44 25.45
C GLU A 177 0.41 -15.34 25.45
N GLU A 178 -0.75 -14.84 25.00
CA GLU A 178 -1.96 -15.63 24.86
C GLU A 178 -1.77 -16.84 23.94
N ARG A 179 -1.08 -16.65 22.81
CA ARG A 179 -0.77 -17.75 21.88
C ARG A 179 0.12 -18.80 22.54
N ILE A 180 1.13 -18.37 23.30
CA ILE A 180 2.00 -19.27 24.06
C ILE A 180 1.20 -20.03 25.11
N LEU A 181 0.30 -19.35 25.84
CA LEU A 181 -0.53 -19.97 26.86
C LEU A 181 -1.45 -21.04 26.26
N LYS A 182 -2.10 -20.72 25.14
CA LYS A 182 -2.95 -21.65 24.39
C LYS A 182 -2.19 -22.88 23.91
N MET A 183 -0.96 -22.69 23.44
CA MET A 183 -0.10 -23.81 23.02
C MET A 183 0.29 -24.70 24.21
N LYS A 184 0.64 -24.10 25.36
CA LYS A 184 0.94 -24.86 26.59
C LYS A 184 -0.27 -25.66 27.06
N GLU A 185 -1.46 -25.08 27.00
CA GLU A 185 -2.69 -25.76 27.37
C GLU A 185 -2.97 -26.97 26.48
N SER A 186 -2.74 -26.85 25.16
CA SER A 186 -2.83 -27.98 24.23
C SER A 186 -1.86 -29.10 24.61
N ILE A 187 -0.58 -28.77 24.85
CA ILE A 187 0.44 -29.76 25.22
C ILE A 187 0.06 -30.51 26.51
N ILE A 188 -0.52 -29.82 27.48
CA ILE A 188 -0.97 -30.44 28.74
C ILE A 188 -2.11 -31.41 28.46
N LYS A 189 -3.09 -31.02 27.64
CA LYS A 189 -4.22 -31.89 27.25
C LYS A 189 -3.72 -33.14 26.52
N ASP A 190 -2.79 -32.99 25.59
CA ASP A 190 -2.23 -34.12 24.83
C ASP A 190 -1.51 -35.11 25.77
N LYS A 191 -0.71 -34.61 26.71
CA LYS A 191 -0.07 -35.47 27.74
C LYS A 191 -1.07 -36.16 28.65
N GLN A 192 -2.20 -35.51 28.95
CA GLN A 192 -3.25 -36.10 29.76
C GLN A 192 -3.93 -37.26 29.01
N ILE A 193 -4.15 -37.10 27.70
CA ILE A 193 -4.70 -38.14 26.84
C ILE A 193 -3.73 -39.33 26.78
N GLU A 194 -2.45 -39.08 26.53
CA GLU A 194 -1.42 -40.13 26.47
C GLU A 194 -1.35 -40.93 27.79
N LEU A 195 -1.46 -40.25 28.93
CA LEU A 195 -1.52 -40.91 30.24
C LEU A 195 -2.76 -41.79 30.39
N GLN A 196 -3.92 -41.33 29.92
CA GLN A 196 -5.16 -42.11 29.96
C GLN A 196 -5.08 -43.34 29.06
N GLU A 197 -4.52 -43.21 27.86
CA GLU A 197 -4.33 -44.34 26.93
C GLU A 197 -3.39 -45.39 27.52
N ALA A 198 -2.28 -44.98 28.14
CA ALA A 198 -1.36 -45.88 28.81
C ALA A 198 -2.03 -46.67 29.97
N GLN A 199 -2.90 -46.01 30.75
CA GLN A 199 -3.67 -46.66 31.81
C GLN A 199 -4.66 -47.70 31.25
N ILE A 200 -5.36 -47.36 30.17
CA ILE A 200 -6.28 -48.28 29.49
C ILE A 200 -5.53 -49.50 28.97
N GLU A 201 -4.37 -49.30 28.35
CA GLU A 201 -3.57 -50.40 27.79
C GLU A 201 -3.03 -51.32 28.89
N ALA A 202 -2.57 -50.75 30.01
CA ALA A 202 -2.17 -51.54 31.17
C ALA A 202 -3.32 -52.40 31.73
N ALA A 203 -4.54 -51.85 31.81
CA ALA A 203 -5.71 -52.60 32.26
C ALA A 203 -6.09 -53.74 31.29
N ARG A 204 -5.96 -53.51 29.99
CA ARG A 204 -6.16 -54.55 28.96
C ARG A 204 -5.15 -55.67 29.10
N ALA A 205 -3.87 -55.34 29.25
CA ALA A 205 -2.80 -56.31 29.45
C ALA A 205 -3.02 -57.19 30.69
N GLN A 206 -3.44 -56.58 31.81
CA GLN A 206 -3.80 -57.32 33.04
C GLN A 206 -4.98 -58.28 32.82
N THR A 207 -6.01 -57.82 32.09
CA THR A 207 -7.18 -58.65 31.77
C THR A 207 -6.76 -59.87 30.95
N ILE A 208 -5.97 -59.67 29.88
CA ILE A 208 -5.46 -60.74 29.03
C ILE A 208 -4.65 -61.75 29.85
N TYR A 209 -3.75 -61.28 30.71
CA TYR A 209 -2.97 -62.14 31.59
C TYR A 209 -3.85 -63.02 32.48
N PHE A 210 -4.86 -62.43 33.12
CA PHE A 210 -5.78 -63.15 33.99
C PHE A 210 -6.63 -64.18 33.23
N THR A 211 -7.14 -63.82 32.05
CA THR A 211 -7.90 -64.74 31.18
C THR A 211 -7.06 -65.96 30.80
N ASN A 212 -5.81 -65.76 30.38
CA ASN A 212 -4.90 -66.86 30.03
C ASN A 212 -4.62 -67.75 31.24
N MET A 213 -4.40 -67.17 32.42
CA MET A 213 -4.18 -67.92 33.66
C MET A 213 -5.38 -68.82 34.02
N LEU A 214 -6.60 -68.32 33.85
CA LEU A 214 -7.82 -69.10 34.10
C LEU A 214 -7.99 -70.24 33.10
N GLN A 215 -7.71 -69.99 31.82
CA GLN A 215 -7.79 -71.03 30.77
C GLN A 215 -6.84 -72.20 31.05
N HIS A 216 -5.62 -71.92 31.51
CA HIS A 216 -4.65 -72.96 31.83
C HIS A 216 -4.97 -73.79 33.09
N LYS A 217 -5.86 -73.31 33.98
CA LYS A 217 -6.28 -74.07 35.17
C LYS A 217 -7.44 -75.04 34.92
N ILE A 218 -8.11 -74.93 33.76
CA ILE A 218 -9.29 -75.72 33.41
C ILE A 218 -8.91 -76.94 32.53
N GLN A 219 -7.69 -76.99 32.00
CA GLN A 219 -7.11 -78.14 31.29
C GLN A 219 -6.36 -79.06 32.26
#